data_AF-A0A9X6NNQ4-F1
#
_entry.id   AF-A0A9X6NNQ4-F1
#
_cell.length_a   1.000
_cell.length_b   1.000
_cell.length_c   1.000
_cell.angle_alpha   90.00
_cell.angle_beta   90.00
_cell.angle_gamma   90.00
#
_symmetry.space_group_name_H-M   'P 1'
#
loop_
_entity.id
_entity.type
_entity.pdbx_description
1 polymer ?
#
loop_
_entity_poly.entity_id
_entity_poly.type
_entity_poly.pdbx_seq_one_letter_code
_entity_poly.pdbx_strand_id
1 'polypeptide(L)'
;MAIEAHRCNVKGCNGLVVFENANYDLQNPDTFKGVYVFDDPSCNVCGKEFLVVPSYAVIDFDEEKGDFEEIESACITEWQNQKF
;
A
#
# COMPACT_ATOMS: atom_id res chain seq x y z
N MET A 1 -10.82 -14.87 -0.66
CA MET A 1 -10.06 -14.39 -1.82
C MET A 1 -10.43 -12.93 -2.00
N ALA A 2 -9.50 -12.03 -1.70
CA ALA A 2 -9.63 -10.61 -1.92
C ALA A 2 -8.57 -10.23 -2.97
N ILE A 3 -9.01 -9.59 -4.05
CA ILE A 3 -8.17 -9.22 -5.19
C ILE A 3 -8.08 -7.71 -5.20
N GLU A 4 -6.88 -7.20 -5.36
CA GLU A 4 -6.61 -5.76 -5.45
C GLU A 4 -6.09 -5.42 -6.84
N ALA A 5 -6.44 -4.23 -7.32
CA ALA A 5 -6.03 -3.77 -8.64
C ALA A 5 -5.64 -2.30 -8.62
N HIS A 6 -4.46 -2.01 -9.18
CA HIS A 6 -3.89 -0.66 -9.29
C HIS A 6 -3.65 -0.29 -10.75
N ARG A 7 -3.68 1.01 -11.06
CA ARG A 7 -3.36 1.51 -12.41
C ARG A 7 -1.85 1.49 -12.65
N CYS A 8 -1.44 1.06 -13.83
CA CYS A 8 -0.04 1.18 -14.25
C CYS A 8 0.36 2.65 -14.36
N ASN A 9 1.52 3.02 -13.82
CA ASN A 9 2.04 4.39 -13.87
C ASN A 9 2.91 4.69 -15.11
N VAL A 10 3.04 3.76 -16.06
CA VAL A 10 3.78 3.98 -17.30
C VAL A 10 2.97 4.89 -18.22
N LYS A 11 3.58 6.00 -18.68
CA LYS A 11 2.92 6.96 -19.56
C LYS A 11 2.37 6.27 -20.82
N GLY A 12 1.07 6.42 -21.06
CA GLY A 12 0.39 5.83 -22.22
C GLY A 12 -0.01 4.35 -22.05
N CYS A 13 0.26 3.74 -20.90
CA CYS A 13 -0.23 2.41 -20.58
C CYS A 13 -1.58 2.49 -19.85
N ASN A 14 -2.57 1.73 -20.34
CA ASN A 14 -3.89 1.59 -19.69
C ASN A 14 -4.03 0.26 -18.95
N GLY A 15 -2.91 -0.41 -18.66
CA GLY A 15 -2.90 -1.69 -17.96
C GLY A 15 -3.11 -1.56 -16.45
N LEU A 16 -3.34 -2.71 -15.83
CA LEU A 16 -3.54 -2.87 -14.40
C LEU A 16 -2.44 -3.75 -13.80
N VAL A 17 -2.14 -3.50 -12.54
CA VAL A 17 -1.33 -4.36 -11.67
C VAL A 17 -2.31 -5.03 -10.73
N VAL A 18 -2.41 -6.35 -10.77
CA VAL A 18 -3.41 -7.14 -10.04
C VAL A 18 -2.69 -8.18 -9.20
N PHE A 19 -3.08 -8.30 -7.93
CA PHE A 19 -2.51 -9.26 -6.99
C PHE A 19 -3.57 -9.74 -5.99
N GLU A 20 -3.32 -10.89 -5.37
CA GLU A 20 -4.15 -11.38 -4.27
C GLU A 20 -3.65 -10.75 -2.97
N ASN A 21 -4.49 -9.92 -2.32
CA ASN A 21 -4.13 -9.23 -1.10
C ASN A 21 -4.57 -9.97 0.17
N ALA A 22 -4.93 -11.25 0.03
CA ALA A 22 -5.31 -12.11 1.13
C ALA A 22 -4.09 -12.93 1.59
N ASN A 23 -3.85 -12.95 2.91
CA ASN A 23 -2.89 -13.83 3.59
C ASN A 23 -1.39 -13.47 3.45
N TYR A 24 -1.02 -12.20 3.35
CA TYR A 24 0.39 -11.84 3.49
C TYR A 24 0.92 -12.22 4.89
N ASP A 25 2.10 -12.85 4.94
CA ASP A 25 2.82 -13.06 6.20
C ASP A 25 3.45 -11.74 6.63
N LEU A 26 2.72 -11.00 7.48
CA LEU A 26 3.18 -9.75 8.04
C LEU A 26 4.33 -9.92 9.05
N GLN A 27 4.54 -11.13 9.59
CA GLN A 27 5.58 -11.38 10.59
C GLN A 27 6.95 -11.59 9.93
N ASN A 28 6.98 -12.26 8.78
CA ASN A 28 8.22 -12.59 8.07
C ASN A 28 8.10 -12.30 6.56
N PRO A 29 7.96 -11.03 6.16
CA PRO A 29 7.95 -10.68 4.74
C PRO A 29 9.28 -11.03 4.08
N ASP A 30 9.22 -11.50 2.84
CA ASP A 30 10.41 -11.73 2.03
C ASP A 30 11.18 -10.42 1.79
N THR A 31 12.46 -10.53 1.48
CA THR A 31 13.31 -9.36 1.18
C THR A 31 13.81 -9.41 -0.26
N PHE A 32 13.51 -8.38 -1.04
CA PHE A 32 14.03 -8.21 -2.40
C PHE A 32 14.77 -6.88 -2.50
N LYS A 33 16.05 -6.93 -2.92
CA LYS A 33 16.94 -5.76 -3.05
C LYS A 33 16.97 -4.86 -1.80
N GLY A 34 16.89 -5.45 -0.62
CA GLY A 34 16.95 -4.75 0.66
C GLY A 34 15.63 -4.11 1.11
N VAL A 35 14.51 -4.40 0.44
CA VAL A 35 13.17 -3.95 0.81
C VAL A 35 12.31 -5.18 1.14
N TYR A 36 11.45 -5.08 2.16
CA TYR A 36 10.45 -6.09 2.44
C TYR A 36 9.38 -6.09 1.36
N VAL A 37 9.03 -7.26 0.83
CA VAL A 37 8.11 -7.44 -0.29
C VAL A 37 7.09 -8.51 0.07
N PHE A 38 5.83 -8.22 -0.26
CA PHE A 38 4.72 -9.16 -0.15
C PHE A 38 4.42 -9.87 -1.46
N ASP A 39 4.59 -9.19 -2.60
CA ASP A 39 4.35 -9.74 -3.94
C ASP A 39 5.10 -8.92 -5.00
N ASP A 40 5.32 -9.48 -6.19
CA ASP A 40 5.99 -8.86 -7.33
C ASP A 40 5.16 -8.88 -8.64
N PRO A 41 3.93 -8.34 -8.63
CA PRO A 41 3.04 -8.42 -9.76
C PRO A 41 3.52 -7.60 -10.95
N SER A 42 3.15 -8.05 -12.14
CA SER A 42 3.45 -7.36 -13.40
C SER A 42 2.20 -6.70 -13.98
N CYS A 43 2.38 -5.57 -14.66
CA CYS A 43 1.31 -4.96 -15.44
C CYS A 43 0.87 -5.90 -16.57
N ASN A 44 -0.43 -6.17 -16.63
CA ASN A 44 -1.02 -7.09 -17.61
C ASN A 44 -0.95 -6.62 -19.08
N VAL A 45 -0.53 -5.38 -19.34
CA VAL A 45 -0.40 -4.82 -20.69
C VAL A 45 1.06 -4.60 -21.09
N CYS A 46 1.82 -3.85 -20.29
CA CYS A 46 3.20 -3.49 -20.66
C CYS A 46 4.27 -4.41 -20.06
N GLY A 47 3.90 -5.33 -19.17
CA GLY A 47 4.83 -6.28 -18.54
C GLY A 47 5.80 -5.65 -17.55
N LYS A 48 5.67 -4.35 -17.22
CA LYS A 48 6.49 -3.73 -16.17
C LYS A 48 6.20 -4.40 -14.83
N GLU A 49 7.25 -4.80 -14.13
CA GLU A 49 7.22 -5.37 -12.78
C GLU A 49 7.05 -4.27 -11.73
N PHE A 50 6.29 -4.59 -10.68
CA PHE A 50 6.06 -3.76 -9.52
C PHE A 50 6.30 -4.58 -8.26
N LEU A 51 6.48 -3.91 -7.13
CA LEU A 51 6.59 -4.57 -5.82
C LEU A 51 5.43 -4.11 -4.95
N VAL A 52 4.76 -5.06 -4.33
CA VAL A 52 3.83 -4.82 -3.22
C VAL A 52 4.67 -4.90 -1.95
N VAL A 53 4.65 -3.83 -1.16
CA VAL A 53 5.50 -3.69 0.04
C VAL A 53 4.64 -3.44 1.28
N PRO A 54 5.13 -3.78 2.48
CA PRO A 54 4.48 -3.37 3.71
C PRO A 54 4.32 -1.85 3.81
N SER A 55 3.13 -1.41 4.20
CA SER A 55 2.82 -0.02 4.52
C SER A 55 2.19 0.08 5.91
N TYR A 56 2.30 1.26 6.51
CA TYR A 56 1.58 1.61 7.73
C TYR A 56 0.48 2.59 7.39
N ALA A 57 -0.69 2.41 8.01
CA ALA A 57 -1.79 3.36 8.00
C ALA A 57 -2.09 3.76 9.45
N VAL A 58 -2.50 5.01 9.66
CA VAL A 58 -3.01 5.48 10.95
C VAL A 58 -4.52 5.60 10.80
N ILE A 59 -5.27 4.96 11.70
CA ILE A 59 -6.73 4.96 11.65
C ILE A 59 -7.33 5.60 12.90
N ASP A 60 -8.49 6.23 12.74
CA ASP A 60 -9.43 6.52 13.82
C ASP A 60 -10.46 5.38 13.89
N PHE A 61 -10.66 4.80 15.06
CA PHE A 61 -11.54 3.65 15.26
C PHE A 61 -12.76 4.03 16.10
N ASP A 62 -13.96 3.93 15.51
CA ASP A 62 -15.23 4.19 16.19
C ASP A 62 -15.77 2.88 16.80
N GLU A 63 -15.51 2.67 18.10
CA GLU A 63 -15.96 1.47 18.83
C GLU A 63 -17.49 1.31 18.85
N GLU A 64 -18.25 2.41 18.82
CA GLU A 64 -19.71 2.37 18.90
C GLU A 64 -20.34 1.91 17.57
N LYS A 65 -19.76 2.33 16.44
CA LYS A 65 -20.21 1.94 15.10
C LYS A 65 -19.51 0.71 14.54
N GLY A 66 -18.38 0.30 15.14
CA GLY A 66 -17.53 -0.77 14.63
C GLY A 66 -16.93 -0.43 13.27
N ASP A 67 -16.64 0.86 13.03
CA ASP A 67 -16.15 1.40 11.77
C ASP A 67 -14.78 2.08 11.98
N PHE A 68 -14.05 2.32 10.90
CA PHE A 68 -12.76 3.01 10.96
C PHE A 68 -12.53 3.93 9.76
N GLU A 69 -11.78 5.00 10.00
CA GLU A 69 -11.36 5.95 8.97
C GLU A 69 -9.83 6.04 8.94
N GLU A 70 -9.23 5.96 7.76
CA GLU A 70 -7.78 6.19 7.59
C GLU A 70 -7.49 7.70 7.61
N ILE A 71 -6.54 8.11 8.45
CA ILE A 71 -6.15 9.50 8.64
C ILE A 71 -5.05 9.88 7.64
N GLU A 72 -5.21 11.04 7.00
CA GLU A 72 -4.19 11.58 6.09
C GLU A 72 -2.86 11.85 6.81
N SER A 73 -1.75 11.52 6.14
CA SER A 73 -0.42 11.86 6.63
C SER A 73 -0.16 13.36 6.53
N ALA A 74 0.32 13.98 7.62
CA ALA A 74 0.82 15.36 7.61
C ALA A 74 2.35 15.41 7.57
N CYS A 75 2.93 16.54 7.13
CA CYS A 75 4.37 16.73 7.20
C CYS A 75 4.81 16.95 8.66
N ILE A 76 5.96 16.39 9.07
CA ILE A 76 6.49 16.58 10.43
C ILE A 76 6.71 18.07 10.78
N THR A 77 6.95 18.92 9.77
CA THR A 77 7.11 20.36 9.98
C THR A 77 5.82 21.03 10.44
N GLU A 78 4.64 20.51 10.06
CA GLU A 78 3.36 21.03 10.54
C GLU A 78 3.22 20.83 12.04
N TRP A 79 3.58 19.65 12.56
CA TRP A 79 3.62 19.37 13.99
C TRP A 79 4.65 20.26 14.72
N GLN A 80 5.86 20.40 14.17
CA GLN A 80 6.90 21.26 14.76
C GLN A 80 6.49 22.74 14.84
N ASN A 81 5.67 23.20 13.90
CA ASN A 81 5.18 24.57 13.84
C ASN A 81 3.99 24.83 14.78
N GLN A 82 3.39 23.78 15.36
CA GLN A 82 2.42 23.93 16.45
C GLN A 82 3.19 24.38 17.68
N LYS A 83 3.26 25.70 17.89
CA LYS A 83 3.85 26.29 19.10
C LYS A 83 3.07 25.78 20.31
N PHE A 84 3.74 25.02 21.18
CA PHE A 84 3.29 24.79 22.55
C PHE A 84 3.41 26.08 23.37
#